data_AF-A0A937IFT3-F1
#
_entry.id   AF-A0A937IFT3-F1
#
_cell.length_a   1.000
_cell.length_b   1.000
_cell.length_c   1.000
_cell.angle_alpha   90.00
_cell.angle_beta   90.00
_cell.angle_gamma   90.00
#
_symmetry.space_group_name_H-M   'P 1'
#
loop_
_entity.id
_entity.type
_entity.pdbx_description
1 polymer ?
#
loop_
_entity_poly.entity_id
_entity_poly.type
_entity_poly.pdbx_seq_one_letter_code
_entity_poly.pdbx_strand_id
1 'polypeptide(L)'
;SEGILGFIVEATLKLCAPPKDPIVMVLGLSDMSAIMAVLERIQSATPLLAYEFFSELAVTKVVEHAGVARPFATVTPFYALIEFERNDEQTEVDVFEAVESCMERGWVKDAVMSQSVAQARALWRLREDISETLTRWTPYKNDISSTVSKVPILLASVDAVVHERYPDWEVVWYGHIGDGNLHLNILKPENLDIAEFKARCNTVSIDIFEAIQTLGGSVSAEHGVGTLKAPYLAYTKSESEIAAMRAVKAIFDPDGVLNPGKVFTTP
;
A
#
# COMPACT_ATOMS: atom_id res chain seq x y z
N SER A 1 5.93 0.69 19.64
CA SER A 1 5.20 -0.04 20.69
C SER A 1 3.76 0.43 20.85
N GLU A 2 3.31 1.49 20.17
CA GLU A 2 1.94 2.02 20.32
C GLU A 2 1.62 2.41 21.78
N GLY A 3 2.60 2.96 22.51
CA GLY A 3 2.40 3.44 23.88
C GLY A 3 2.24 2.35 24.95
N ILE A 4 2.34 1.06 24.60
CA ILE A 4 2.18 -0.02 25.59
C ILE A 4 3.42 -0.21 26.49
N LEU A 5 4.56 0.42 26.19
CA LEU A 5 5.81 0.24 26.95
C LEU A 5 6.33 1.51 27.62
N GLY A 6 5.65 2.65 27.42
CA GLY A 6 6.10 3.95 27.91
C GLY A 6 5.74 5.08 26.96
N PHE A 7 6.16 6.29 27.34
CA PHE A 7 5.98 7.52 26.57
C PHE A 7 7.31 7.95 25.96
N ILE A 8 7.31 8.21 24.66
CA ILE A 8 8.43 8.87 23.99
C ILE A 8 8.26 10.37 24.22
N VAL A 9 9.21 11.00 24.89
CA VAL A 9 9.20 12.45 25.16
C VAL A 9 10.19 13.23 24.29
N GLU A 10 11.25 12.56 23.83
CA GLU A 10 12.29 13.11 22.96
C GLU A 10 12.79 12.02 22.01
N ALA A 11 13.21 12.41 20.81
CA ALA A 11 13.80 11.51 19.82
C ALA A 11 14.96 12.22 19.09
N THR A 12 16.07 11.50 18.91
CA THR A 12 17.17 11.93 18.05
C THR A 12 17.06 11.20 16.72
N LEU A 13 16.90 11.96 15.63
CA LEU A 13 16.66 11.43 14.29
C LEU A 13 17.89 11.62 13.41
N LYS A 14 18.22 10.61 12.59
CA LYS A 14 19.22 10.73 11.53
C LYS A 14 18.59 11.47 10.35
N LEU A 15 19.26 12.52 9.87
CA LEU A 15 18.86 13.23 8.66
C LEU A 15 19.54 12.60 7.43
N CYS A 16 18.88 12.70 6.27
CA CYS A 16 19.43 12.38 4.96
C CYS A 16 19.65 13.65 4.14
N ALA A 17 20.46 13.56 3.09
CA ALA A 17 20.55 14.63 2.11
C ALA A 17 19.19 14.74 1.36
N PRO A 18 18.73 15.96 1.05
CA PRO A 18 17.52 16.11 0.24
C PRO A 18 17.75 15.54 -1.17
N PRO A 19 16.72 14.96 -1.80
CA PRO A 19 16.80 14.54 -3.20
C PRO A 19 17.22 15.68 -4.13
N LYS A 20 18.06 15.37 -5.10
CA LYS A 20 18.53 16.26 -6.16
C LYS A 20 17.67 16.04 -7.39
N ASP A 21 16.99 17.10 -7.81
CA ASP A 21 16.23 17.14 -9.06
C ASP A 21 15.31 15.92 -9.27
N PRO A 22 14.35 15.69 -8.35
CA PRO A 22 13.47 14.53 -8.43
C PRO A 22 12.53 14.64 -9.63
N ILE A 23 12.46 13.57 -10.40
CA ILE A 23 11.57 13.39 -11.55
C ILE A 23 10.50 12.38 -11.18
N VAL A 24 9.25 12.71 -11.51
CA VAL A 24 8.10 11.83 -11.29
C VAL A 24 7.56 11.35 -12.64
N MET A 25 7.32 10.04 -12.77
CA MET A 25 6.58 9.48 -13.90
C MET A 25 5.38 8.69 -13.42
N VAL A 26 4.32 8.68 -14.22
CA VAL A 26 3.18 7.77 -14.07
C VAL A 26 3.11 6.88 -15.30
N LEU A 27 3.03 5.56 -15.07
CA LEU A 27 2.98 4.51 -16.09
C LEU A 27 1.63 3.79 -16.00
N GLY A 28 0.95 3.63 -17.12
CA GLY A 28 -0.26 2.83 -17.22
C GLY A 28 0.08 1.37 -17.48
N LEU A 29 -0.39 0.45 -16.64
CA LEU A 29 0.03 -0.95 -16.64
C LEU A 29 -1.06 -1.89 -17.17
N SER A 30 -0.66 -2.97 -17.85
CA SER A 30 -1.58 -3.94 -18.46
C SER A 30 -2.42 -4.71 -17.46
N ASP A 31 -1.83 -5.09 -16.33
CA ASP A 31 -2.41 -5.95 -15.32
C ASP A 31 -1.54 -5.92 -14.05
N MET A 32 -1.98 -6.68 -13.04
CA MET A 32 -1.32 -6.74 -11.75
C MET A 32 0.06 -7.43 -11.79
N SER A 33 0.29 -8.35 -12.73
CA SER A 33 1.57 -9.05 -12.88
C SER A 33 2.66 -8.13 -13.46
N ALA A 34 2.26 -7.13 -14.26
CA ALA A 34 3.16 -6.13 -14.81
C ALA A 34 3.81 -5.24 -13.72
N ILE A 35 3.15 -5.04 -12.57
CA ILE A 35 3.61 -4.13 -11.50
C ILE A 35 5.03 -4.47 -11.05
N MET A 36 5.30 -5.74 -10.75
CA MET A 36 6.62 -6.13 -10.24
C MET A 36 7.66 -6.29 -11.36
N ALA A 37 7.23 -6.69 -12.56
CA ALA A 37 8.12 -6.79 -13.72
C ALA A 37 8.64 -5.41 -14.16
N VAL A 38 7.79 -4.38 -14.10
CA VAL A 38 8.15 -2.99 -14.38
C VAL A 38 9.06 -2.43 -13.29
N LEU A 39 8.79 -2.71 -12.01
CA LEU A 39 9.68 -2.34 -10.90
C LEU A 39 11.11 -2.85 -11.13
N GLU A 40 11.26 -4.15 -11.37
CA GLU A 40 12.57 -4.78 -11.57
C GLU A 40 13.33 -4.16 -12.75
N ARG A 41 12.61 -3.90 -13.85
CA ARG A 41 13.19 -3.31 -15.06
C ARG A 41 13.69 -1.89 -14.81
N ILE A 42 12.92 -1.07 -14.10
CA ILE A 42 13.27 0.34 -13.84
C ILE A 42 14.38 0.43 -12.77
N GLN A 43 14.33 -0.39 -11.71
CA GLN A 43 15.38 -0.43 -10.69
C GLN A 43 16.74 -0.87 -11.26
N SER A 44 16.74 -1.62 -12.36
CA SER A 44 17.97 -1.99 -13.08
C SER A 44 18.57 -0.81 -13.85
N ALA A 45 17.78 0.22 -14.16
CA ALA A 45 18.24 1.43 -14.85
C ALA A 45 18.65 2.54 -13.86
N THR A 46 17.89 2.74 -12.77
CA THR A 46 18.21 3.77 -11.77
C THR A 46 17.69 3.41 -10.38
N PRO A 47 18.35 3.86 -9.30
CA PRO A 47 17.76 3.84 -7.97
C PRO A 47 16.47 4.65 -7.90
N LEU A 48 15.43 4.06 -7.33
CA LEU A 48 14.14 4.72 -7.12
C LEU A 48 14.06 5.34 -5.72
N LEU A 49 13.51 6.56 -5.67
CA LEU A 49 13.06 7.21 -4.43
C LEU A 49 11.69 6.69 -4.01
N ALA A 50 10.81 6.41 -4.98
CA ALA A 50 9.50 5.83 -4.75
C ALA A 50 9.08 4.91 -5.90
N TYR A 51 8.31 3.88 -5.55
CA TYR A 51 7.57 3.06 -6.50
C TYR A 51 6.21 2.68 -5.90
N GLU A 52 5.20 3.45 -6.28
CA GLU A 52 3.83 3.33 -5.83
C GLU A 52 2.98 2.65 -6.91
N PHE A 53 1.93 1.96 -6.51
CA PHE A 53 0.90 1.51 -7.44
C PHE A 53 -0.50 1.94 -7.00
N PHE A 54 -1.42 1.99 -7.95
CA PHE A 54 -2.85 2.23 -7.70
C PHE A 54 -3.72 1.73 -8.85
N SER A 55 -4.95 1.30 -8.56
CA SER A 55 -5.91 0.81 -9.56
C SER A 55 -6.62 1.94 -10.31
N GLU A 56 -7.21 1.62 -11.47
CA GLU A 56 -8.07 2.54 -12.22
C GLU A 56 -9.19 3.12 -11.37
N LEU A 57 -9.78 2.28 -10.51
CA LEU A 57 -10.83 2.74 -9.63
C LEU A 57 -10.32 3.82 -8.67
N ALA A 58 -9.08 3.74 -8.19
CA ALA A 58 -8.48 4.79 -7.38
C ALA A 58 -8.35 6.10 -8.18
N VAL A 59 -7.82 6.03 -9.40
CA VAL A 59 -7.67 7.20 -10.30
C VAL A 59 -9.02 7.84 -10.57
N THR A 60 -10.02 7.05 -10.94
CA THR A 60 -11.38 7.54 -11.20
C THR A 60 -11.93 8.30 -10.01
N LYS A 61 -11.87 7.72 -8.81
CA LYS A 61 -12.40 8.35 -7.59
C LYS A 61 -11.65 9.64 -7.24
N VAL A 62 -10.33 9.68 -7.42
CA VAL A 62 -9.52 10.90 -7.19
C VAL A 62 -9.81 11.98 -8.22
N VAL A 63 -9.86 11.65 -9.51
CA VAL A 63 -10.12 12.61 -10.59
C VAL A 63 -11.51 13.23 -10.46
N GLU A 64 -12.53 12.42 -10.18
CA GLU A 64 -13.92 12.89 -10.02
C GLU A 64 -14.10 13.87 -8.85
N HIS A 65 -13.26 13.77 -7.81
CA HIS A 65 -13.51 14.47 -6.55
C HIS A 65 -12.43 15.45 -6.11
N ALA A 66 -11.16 15.14 -6.33
CA ALA A 66 -10.03 15.99 -5.96
C ALA A 66 -9.66 16.99 -7.08
N GLY A 67 -10.34 16.93 -8.24
CA GLY A 67 -10.12 17.80 -9.39
C GLY A 67 -8.74 17.66 -10.01
N VAL A 68 -8.09 16.51 -9.80
CA VAL A 68 -6.78 16.19 -10.39
C VAL A 68 -7.00 15.68 -11.80
N ALA A 69 -6.20 16.15 -12.75
CA ALA A 69 -6.27 15.64 -14.13
C ALA A 69 -5.71 14.22 -14.19
N ARG A 70 -6.26 13.40 -15.10
CA ARG A 70 -5.67 12.09 -15.42
C ARG A 70 -4.22 12.27 -15.92
N PRO A 71 -3.34 11.29 -15.70
CA PRO A 71 -1.95 11.36 -16.18
C PRO A 71 -1.87 11.39 -17.72
N PHE A 72 -2.77 10.67 -18.38
CA PHE A 72 -2.92 10.57 -19.83
C PHE A 72 -4.35 10.11 -20.17
N ALA A 73 -4.71 10.10 -21.47
CA ALA A 73 -6.06 9.76 -21.93
C ALA A 73 -6.33 8.24 -21.92
N THR A 74 -5.30 7.42 -22.13
CA THR A 74 -5.41 5.96 -22.11
C THR A 74 -5.87 5.48 -20.73
N VAL A 75 -6.88 4.62 -20.68
CA VAL A 75 -7.36 3.99 -19.44
C VAL A 75 -6.70 2.63 -19.30
N THR A 76 -6.02 2.40 -18.17
CA THR A 76 -5.35 1.14 -17.85
C THR A 76 -5.85 0.61 -16.50
N PRO A 77 -5.91 -0.71 -16.28
CA PRO A 77 -6.45 -1.27 -15.02
C PRO A 77 -5.63 -0.89 -13.79
N PHE A 78 -4.31 -0.68 -13.95
CA PHE A 78 -3.41 -0.26 -12.90
C PHE A 78 -2.45 0.82 -13.39
N TYR A 79 -1.83 1.49 -12.44
CA TYR A 79 -0.84 2.53 -12.64
C TYR A 79 0.32 2.31 -11.70
N ALA A 80 1.54 2.65 -12.14
CA ALA A 80 2.69 2.86 -11.27
C ALA A 80 3.08 4.34 -11.26
N LEU A 81 3.37 4.88 -10.08
CA LEU A 81 4.05 6.18 -9.94
C LEU A 81 5.47 5.89 -9.47
N ILE A 82 6.44 6.40 -10.21
CA ILE A 82 7.85 6.27 -9.90
C ILE A 82 8.44 7.66 -9.66
N GLU A 83 9.36 7.73 -8.71
CA GLU A 83 10.18 8.92 -8.47
C GLU A 83 11.65 8.53 -8.38
N PHE A 84 12.53 9.29 -9.04
CA PHE A 84 13.96 9.05 -9.05
C PHE A 84 14.73 10.38 -9.17
N GLU A 85 16.01 10.36 -8.77
CA GLU A 85 16.89 11.51 -8.93
C GLU A 85 17.48 11.55 -10.34
N ARG A 86 17.38 12.69 -11.02
CA ARG A 86 18.15 12.93 -12.24
C ARG A 86 19.58 13.30 -11.87
N ASN A 87 20.45 12.29 -11.79
CA ASN A 87 21.86 12.49 -11.47
C ASN A 87 22.63 13.16 -12.62
N ASP A 88 22.29 12.77 -13.85
CA ASP A 88 22.81 13.28 -15.11
C ASP A 88 21.78 13.07 -16.23
N GLU A 89 22.08 13.56 -17.44
CA GLU A 89 21.23 13.37 -18.61
C GLU A 89 21.09 11.88 -18.99
N GLN A 90 22.08 11.04 -18.66
CA GLN A 90 22.05 9.60 -18.97
C GLN A 90 20.99 8.87 -18.14
N THR A 91 20.78 9.28 -16.89
CA THR A 91 19.77 8.69 -16.01
C THR A 91 18.37 8.73 -16.63
N GLU A 92 18.02 9.86 -17.26
CA GLU A 92 16.72 10.03 -17.92
C GLU A 92 16.61 9.13 -19.15
N VAL A 93 17.68 9.02 -19.94
CA VAL A 93 17.76 8.11 -21.10
C VAL A 93 17.58 6.65 -20.68
N ASP A 94 18.30 6.20 -19.65
CA ASP A 94 18.25 4.81 -19.18
C ASP A 94 16.85 4.43 -18.68
N VAL A 95 16.17 5.35 -17.99
CA VAL A 95 14.78 5.16 -17.54
C VAL A 95 13.82 5.10 -18.73
N PHE A 96 13.99 5.98 -19.74
CA PHE A 96 13.16 5.93 -20.94
C PHE A 96 13.35 4.62 -21.71
N GLU A 97 14.59 4.15 -21.92
CA GLU A 97 14.86 2.86 -22.55
C GLU A 97 14.26 1.68 -21.75
N ALA A 98 14.28 1.76 -20.42
CA ALA A 98 13.63 0.78 -19.56
C ALA A 98 12.11 0.76 -19.76
N VAL A 99 11.47 1.94 -19.79
CA VAL A 99 10.02 2.09 -20.02
C VAL A 99 9.64 1.65 -21.43
N GLU A 100 10.40 2.02 -22.46
CA GLU A 100 10.19 1.57 -23.85
C GLU A 100 10.23 0.04 -23.93
N SER A 101 11.22 -0.60 -23.30
CA SER A 101 11.28 -2.05 -23.25
C SER A 101 10.07 -2.68 -22.54
N CYS A 102 9.54 -2.03 -21.50
CA CYS A 102 8.29 -2.46 -20.87
C CYS A 102 7.07 -2.28 -21.79
N MET A 103 7.05 -1.23 -22.63
CA MET A 103 6.01 -1.01 -23.63
C MET A 103 6.07 -2.07 -24.75
N GLU A 104 7.26 -2.40 -25.26
CA GLU A 104 7.46 -3.45 -26.26
C GLU A 104 6.97 -4.83 -25.78
N ARG A 105 7.16 -5.12 -24.48
CA ARG A 105 6.65 -6.34 -23.82
C ARG A 105 5.15 -6.28 -23.54
N GLY A 106 4.52 -5.12 -23.75
CA GLY A 106 3.11 -4.87 -23.50
C GLY A 106 2.74 -4.68 -22.03
N TRP A 107 3.71 -4.56 -21.12
CA TRP A 107 3.50 -4.35 -19.69
C TRP A 107 3.05 -2.91 -19.39
N VAL A 108 3.65 -1.94 -20.07
CA VAL A 108 3.26 -0.52 -20.01
C VAL A 108 2.48 -0.17 -21.27
N LYS A 109 1.35 0.53 -21.12
CA LYS A 109 0.48 0.97 -22.22
C LYS A 109 0.64 2.43 -22.57
N ASP A 110 0.95 3.25 -21.58
CA ASP A 110 1.12 4.70 -21.72
C ASP A 110 1.99 5.21 -20.55
N ALA A 111 2.63 6.35 -20.72
CA ALA A 111 3.52 6.93 -19.74
C ALA A 111 3.57 8.46 -19.83
N VAL A 112 3.69 9.13 -18.70
CA VAL A 112 3.93 10.56 -18.61
C VAL A 112 5.05 10.86 -17.63
N MET A 113 5.97 11.74 -18.02
CA MET A 113 7.04 12.26 -17.16
C MET A 113 6.77 13.73 -16.83
N SER A 114 6.98 14.10 -15.56
CA SER A 114 6.88 15.48 -15.12
C SER A 114 7.94 16.37 -15.79
N GLN A 115 7.51 17.48 -16.38
CA GLN A 115 8.36 18.52 -16.98
C GLN A 115 8.53 19.74 -16.06
N SER A 116 7.91 19.73 -14.89
CA SER A 116 7.99 20.79 -13.89
C SER A 116 7.63 20.28 -12.51
N VAL A 117 8.08 20.98 -11.46
CA VAL A 117 7.70 20.71 -10.06
C VAL A 117 6.17 20.73 -9.88
N ALA A 118 5.47 21.62 -10.58
CA ALA A 118 4.01 21.69 -10.51
C ALA A 118 3.35 20.42 -11.09
N GLN A 119 3.88 19.90 -12.21
CA GLN A 119 3.39 18.65 -12.80
C GLN A 119 3.75 17.45 -11.93
N ALA A 120 4.96 17.39 -11.37
CA ALA A 120 5.37 16.33 -10.44
C ALA A 120 4.42 16.24 -9.23
N ARG A 121 4.09 17.39 -8.62
CA ARG A 121 3.09 17.47 -7.54
C ARG A 121 1.70 17.02 -7.99
N ALA A 122 1.28 17.42 -9.19
CA ALA A 122 -0.02 17.02 -9.72
C ALA A 122 -0.12 15.49 -9.95
N LEU A 123 0.98 14.86 -10.39
CA LEU A 123 1.05 13.40 -10.52
C LEU A 123 1.02 12.72 -9.16
N TRP A 124 1.78 13.20 -8.17
CA TRP A 124 1.75 12.68 -6.80
C TRP A 124 0.37 12.73 -6.16
N ARG A 125 -0.42 13.78 -6.42
CA ARG A 125 -1.79 13.89 -5.94
C ARG A 125 -2.70 12.75 -6.40
N LEU A 126 -2.43 12.10 -7.54
CA LEU A 126 -3.17 10.91 -7.97
C LEU A 126 -3.06 9.76 -6.95
N ARG A 127 -1.93 9.69 -6.24
CA ARG A 127 -1.61 8.66 -5.25
C ARG A 127 -1.87 9.11 -3.81
N GLU A 128 -1.49 10.33 -3.45
CA GLU A 128 -1.62 10.86 -2.09
C GLU A 128 -3.09 11.11 -1.70
N ASP A 129 -3.90 11.63 -2.65
CA ASP A 129 -5.29 12.00 -2.37
C ASP A 129 -6.23 10.78 -2.28
N ILE A 130 -5.76 9.55 -2.57
CA ILE A 130 -6.59 8.33 -2.58
C ILE A 130 -7.25 8.11 -1.22
N SER A 131 -6.47 8.03 -0.13
CA SER A 131 -7.01 7.64 1.19
C SER A 131 -8.04 8.65 1.71
N GLU A 132 -7.79 9.94 1.51
CA GLU A 132 -8.71 11.03 1.87
C GLU A 132 -9.98 10.98 1.01
N THR A 133 -9.81 10.88 -0.31
CA THR A 133 -10.93 10.80 -1.26
C THR A 133 -11.87 9.66 -0.92
N LEU A 134 -11.34 8.49 -0.59
CA LEU A 134 -12.14 7.30 -0.33
C LEU A 134 -12.98 7.38 0.96
N THR A 135 -12.67 8.26 1.91
CA THR A 135 -13.37 8.35 3.21
C THR A 135 -14.88 8.50 3.08
N ARG A 136 -15.35 9.18 2.02
CA ARG A 136 -16.77 9.43 1.75
C ARG A 136 -17.58 8.15 1.47
N TRP A 137 -16.93 7.08 1.02
CA TRP A 137 -17.56 5.77 0.78
C TRP A 137 -17.39 4.80 1.96
N THR A 138 -16.99 5.29 3.14
CA THR A 138 -16.84 4.46 4.35
C THR A 138 -15.98 3.21 4.09
N PRO A 139 -14.73 3.37 3.63
CA PRO A 139 -13.93 2.25 3.17
C PRO A 139 -13.58 1.34 4.35
N TYR A 140 -13.75 0.03 4.16
CA TYR A 140 -13.16 -0.96 5.04
C TYR A 140 -11.71 -1.18 4.62
N LYS A 141 -10.78 -0.71 5.45
CA LYS A 141 -9.36 -0.60 5.11
C LYS A 141 -8.58 -1.82 5.59
N ASN A 142 -7.88 -2.47 4.67
CA ASN A 142 -6.86 -3.47 4.97
C ASN A 142 -5.49 -2.90 4.59
N ASP A 143 -4.53 -3.14 5.46
CA ASP A 143 -3.14 -2.70 5.33
C ASP A 143 -2.27 -3.91 5.61
N ILE A 144 -1.73 -4.49 4.55
CA ILE A 144 -1.14 -5.83 4.55
C ILE A 144 0.21 -5.80 3.85
N SER A 145 1.10 -6.71 4.21
CA SER A 145 2.40 -6.80 3.54
C SER A 145 2.91 -8.21 3.42
N SER A 146 3.86 -8.40 2.52
CA SER A 146 4.70 -9.59 2.43
C SER A 146 6.09 -9.19 1.96
N THR A 147 7.03 -10.14 1.97
CA THR A 147 8.31 -9.94 1.30
C THR A 147 8.08 -9.61 -0.17
N VAL A 148 8.82 -8.64 -0.72
CA VAL A 148 8.66 -8.15 -2.11
C VAL A 148 8.57 -9.27 -3.14
N SER A 149 9.38 -10.32 -3.01
CA SER A 149 9.37 -11.49 -3.92
C SER A 149 8.07 -12.32 -3.90
N LYS A 150 7.25 -12.19 -2.86
CA LYS A 150 5.96 -12.88 -2.69
C LYS A 150 4.76 -11.98 -2.97
N VAL A 151 4.96 -10.69 -3.21
CA VAL A 151 3.89 -9.74 -3.53
C VAL A 151 3.01 -10.22 -4.68
N PRO A 152 3.53 -10.75 -5.82
CA PRO A 152 2.67 -11.25 -6.88
C PRO A 152 1.70 -12.36 -6.43
N ILE A 153 2.18 -13.26 -5.56
CA ILE A 153 1.38 -14.38 -5.04
C ILE A 153 0.33 -13.87 -4.07
N LEU A 154 0.70 -12.95 -3.17
CA LEU A 154 -0.22 -12.31 -2.24
C LEU A 154 -1.33 -11.58 -2.99
N LEU A 155 -0.95 -10.81 -4.00
CA LEU A 155 -1.87 -10.07 -4.86
C LEU A 155 -2.89 -10.97 -5.53
N ALA A 156 -2.42 -12.03 -6.22
CA ALA A 156 -3.32 -12.98 -6.88
C ALA A 156 -4.27 -13.69 -5.89
N SER A 157 -3.76 -14.03 -4.69
CA SER A 157 -4.54 -14.73 -3.68
C SER A 157 -5.63 -13.85 -3.07
N VAL A 158 -5.29 -12.60 -2.74
CA VAL A 158 -6.25 -11.65 -2.16
C VAL A 158 -7.25 -11.17 -3.22
N ASP A 159 -6.81 -10.93 -4.46
CA ASP A 159 -7.70 -10.55 -5.56
C ASP A 159 -8.74 -11.66 -5.85
N ALA A 160 -8.32 -12.94 -5.83
CA ALA A 160 -9.24 -14.07 -5.98
C ALA A 160 -10.29 -14.13 -4.86
N VAL A 161 -9.86 -14.00 -3.60
CA VAL A 161 -10.76 -13.99 -2.42
C VAL A 161 -11.75 -12.82 -2.52
N VAL A 162 -11.26 -11.64 -2.87
CA VAL A 162 -12.08 -10.44 -3.01
C VAL A 162 -13.09 -10.60 -4.14
N HIS A 163 -12.67 -11.08 -5.31
CA HIS A 163 -13.57 -11.24 -6.47
C HIS A 163 -14.66 -12.29 -6.21
N GLU A 164 -14.34 -13.37 -5.49
CA GLU A 164 -15.32 -14.40 -5.10
C GLU A 164 -16.32 -13.87 -4.07
N ARG A 165 -15.83 -13.16 -3.04
CA ARG A 165 -16.66 -12.72 -1.90
C ARG A 165 -17.42 -11.42 -2.15
N TYR A 166 -16.89 -10.59 -3.05
CA TYR A 166 -17.37 -9.24 -3.35
C TYR A 166 -17.50 -8.97 -4.85
N PRO A 167 -18.19 -9.83 -5.63
CA PRO A 167 -18.29 -9.65 -7.08
C PRO A 167 -18.93 -8.32 -7.48
N ASP A 168 -19.80 -7.77 -6.61
CA ASP A 168 -20.56 -6.54 -6.88
C ASP A 168 -20.07 -5.34 -6.06
N TRP A 169 -18.97 -5.45 -5.31
CA TRP A 169 -18.47 -4.33 -4.50
C TRP A 169 -17.26 -3.67 -5.15
N GLU A 170 -17.17 -2.36 -4.95
CA GLU A 170 -16.04 -1.57 -5.39
C GLU A 170 -14.84 -1.80 -4.47
N VAL A 171 -13.72 -2.21 -5.06
CA VAL A 171 -12.51 -2.53 -4.32
C VAL A 171 -11.33 -1.79 -4.91
N VAL A 172 -10.68 -0.98 -4.07
CA VAL A 172 -9.61 -0.08 -4.47
C VAL A 172 -8.28 -0.60 -3.96
N TRP A 173 -7.34 -0.77 -4.88
CA TRP A 173 -5.98 -1.24 -4.63
C TRP A 173 -4.99 -0.10 -4.82
N TYR A 174 -4.06 0.05 -3.88
CA TYR A 174 -2.93 0.97 -3.99
C TYR A 174 -1.86 0.66 -2.93
N GLY A 175 -0.68 1.26 -3.03
CA GLY A 175 0.31 1.21 -1.95
C GLY A 175 1.76 1.25 -2.39
N HIS A 176 2.62 1.09 -1.38
CA HIS A 176 4.08 1.13 -1.45
C HIS A 176 4.61 -0.25 -1.86
N ILE A 177 4.36 -0.64 -3.11
CA ILE A 177 4.61 -2.02 -3.55
C ILE A 177 6.09 -2.37 -3.63
N GLY A 178 6.96 -1.35 -3.78
CA GLY A 178 8.42 -1.51 -3.70
C GLY A 178 8.89 -2.08 -2.35
N ASP A 179 8.15 -1.84 -1.27
CA ASP A 179 8.43 -2.34 0.08
C ASP A 179 7.60 -3.58 0.43
N GLY A 180 6.75 -4.04 -0.50
CA GLY A 180 5.81 -5.14 -0.30
C GLY A 180 4.60 -4.80 0.55
N ASN A 181 4.28 -3.51 0.70
CA ASN A 181 3.10 -3.00 1.40
C ASN A 181 1.94 -2.76 0.41
N LEU A 182 0.74 -3.19 0.80
CA LEU A 182 -0.48 -3.08 0.02
C LEU A 182 -1.65 -2.58 0.86
N HIS A 183 -2.39 -1.64 0.29
CA HIS A 183 -3.67 -1.19 0.79
C HIS A 183 -4.79 -1.73 -0.08
N LEU A 184 -5.75 -2.36 0.60
CA LEU A 184 -6.98 -2.86 0.02
C LEU A 184 -8.14 -2.18 0.72
N ASN A 185 -8.84 -1.30 0.01
CA ASN A 185 -10.01 -0.60 0.53
C ASN A 185 -11.26 -1.13 -0.16
N ILE A 186 -12.14 -1.77 0.61
CA ILE A 186 -13.45 -2.22 0.15
C ILE A 186 -14.43 -1.08 0.42
N LEU A 187 -15.11 -0.56 -0.60
CA LEU A 187 -16.05 0.55 -0.44
C LEU A 187 -17.43 0.04 -0.04
N LYS A 188 -18.09 0.70 0.91
CA LYS A 188 -19.42 0.29 1.35
C LYS A 188 -20.44 0.56 0.24
N PRO A 189 -21.21 -0.44 -0.22
CA PRO A 189 -22.34 -0.20 -1.11
C PRO A 189 -23.35 0.76 -0.47
N GLU A 190 -23.92 1.69 -1.24
CA GLU A 190 -24.80 2.75 -0.69
C GLU A 190 -25.96 2.17 0.14
N ASN A 191 -26.62 1.14 -0.39
CA ASN A 191 -27.82 0.52 0.19
C ASN A 191 -27.54 -0.53 1.28
N LEU A 192 -26.28 -0.77 1.64
CA LEU A 192 -25.93 -1.74 2.66
C LEU A 192 -25.77 -1.07 4.03
N ASP A 193 -26.38 -1.65 5.06
CA ASP A 193 -26.19 -1.20 6.44
C ASP A 193 -24.72 -1.32 6.86
N ILE A 194 -24.24 -0.38 7.67
CA ILE A 194 -22.83 -0.31 8.06
C ILE A 194 -22.41 -1.48 8.97
N ALA A 195 -23.29 -1.97 9.84
CA ALA A 195 -22.97 -3.08 10.73
C ALA A 195 -22.92 -4.39 9.93
N GLU A 196 -23.86 -4.58 9.00
CA GLU A 196 -23.85 -5.71 8.07
C GLU A 196 -22.61 -5.70 7.17
N PHE A 197 -22.29 -4.54 6.60
CA PHE A 197 -21.08 -4.34 5.78
C PHE A 197 -19.82 -4.75 6.54
N LYS A 198 -19.65 -4.25 7.78
CA LYS A 198 -18.49 -4.57 8.62
C LYS A 198 -18.43 -6.05 8.98
N ALA A 199 -19.58 -6.68 9.29
CA ALA A 199 -19.62 -8.11 9.60
C ALA A 199 -19.15 -8.96 8.40
N ARG A 200 -19.60 -8.62 7.19
CA ARG A 200 -19.14 -9.28 5.95
C ARG A 200 -17.67 -9.02 5.66
N CYS A 201 -17.18 -7.81 5.91
CA CYS A 201 -15.76 -7.46 5.79
C CYS A 201 -14.88 -8.25 6.75
N ASN A 202 -15.32 -8.41 8.01
CA ASN A 202 -14.58 -9.16 9.01
C ASN A 202 -14.40 -10.63 8.60
N THR A 203 -15.44 -11.26 8.05
CA THR A 203 -15.35 -12.66 7.59
C THR A 203 -14.30 -12.82 6.50
N VAL A 204 -14.28 -11.94 5.50
CA VAL A 204 -13.29 -12.03 4.41
C VAL A 204 -11.90 -11.58 4.84
N SER A 205 -11.81 -10.69 5.83
CA SER A 205 -10.52 -10.34 6.43
C SER A 205 -9.82 -11.60 6.98
N ILE A 206 -10.57 -12.55 7.55
CA ILE A 206 -10.01 -13.83 8.02
C ILE A 206 -9.42 -14.62 6.84
N ASP A 207 -10.16 -14.77 5.74
CA ASP A 207 -9.67 -15.45 4.53
C ASP A 207 -8.38 -14.78 3.99
N ILE A 208 -8.33 -13.45 4.00
CA ILE A 208 -7.15 -12.66 3.61
C ILE A 208 -5.98 -12.89 4.57
N PHE A 209 -6.23 -12.91 5.88
CA PHE A 209 -5.20 -13.10 6.90
C PHE A 209 -4.60 -14.51 6.86
N GLU A 210 -5.40 -15.53 6.54
CA GLU A 210 -4.91 -16.90 6.35
C GLU A 210 -3.97 -17.01 5.12
N ALA A 211 -4.32 -16.33 4.02
CA ALA A 211 -3.45 -16.23 2.85
C ALA A 211 -2.12 -15.52 3.19
N ILE A 212 -2.18 -14.41 3.93
CA ILE A 212 -1.00 -13.67 4.41
C ILE A 212 -0.12 -14.55 5.30
N GLN A 213 -0.72 -15.27 6.25
CA GLN A 213 0.00 -16.14 7.17
C GLN A 213 0.77 -17.24 6.42
N THR A 214 0.14 -17.85 5.42
CA THR A 214 0.78 -18.88 4.57
C THR A 214 2.00 -18.32 3.83
N LEU A 215 1.98 -17.04 3.47
CA LEU A 215 3.09 -16.37 2.81
C LEU A 215 4.13 -15.80 3.79
N GLY A 216 3.90 -15.89 5.09
CA GLY A 216 4.75 -15.26 6.11
C GLY A 216 4.73 -13.74 6.05
N GLY A 217 3.60 -13.16 5.64
CA GLY A 217 3.39 -11.72 5.57
C GLY A 217 2.87 -11.12 6.89
N SER A 218 2.46 -9.85 6.83
CA SER A 218 1.89 -9.11 7.96
C SER A 218 0.46 -8.65 7.68
N VAL A 219 -0.43 -8.79 8.66
CA VAL A 219 -1.79 -8.21 8.66
C VAL A 219 -1.80 -6.72 9.02
N SER A 220 -0.62 -6.15 9.35
CA SER A 220 -0.42 -4.72 9.53
C SER A 220 0.98 -4.31 9.08
N ALA A 221 1.07 -3.58 7.98
CA ALA A 221 2.34 -3.14 7.42
C ALA A 221 2.83 -1.88 8.16
N GLU A 222 1.98 -0.86 8.26
CA GLU A 222 2.35 0.46 8.78
C GLU A 222 1.43 0.98 9.89
N HIS A 223 0.16 0.59 9.88
CA HIS A 223 -0.84 1.19 10.78
C HIS A 223 -0.77 0.68 12.24
N GLY A 224 0.07 -0.33 12.50
CA GLY A 224 0.16 -0.97 13.82
C GLY A 224 -1.02 -1.90 14.13
N VAL A 225 -1.03 -2.47 15.32
CA VAL A 225 -1.99 -3.49 15.73
C VAL A 225 -3.20 -2.86 16.42
N GLY A 226 -2.97 -1.96 17.37
CA GLY A 226 -4.01 -1.25 18.12
C GLY A 226 -5.00 -2.18 18.81
N THR A 227 -6.26 -1.75 18.94
CA THR A 227 -7.35 -2.63 19.37
C THR A 227 -7.90 -3.44 18.20
N LEU A 228 -7.96 -2.81 17.02
CA LEU A 228 -8.65 -3.37 15.85
C LEU A 228 -8.01 -4.67 15.37
N LYS A 229 -6.67 -4.72 15.32
CA LYS A 229 -5.93 -5.89 14.82
C LYS A 229 -5.36 -6.78 15.93
N ALA A 230 -5.56 -6.43 17.21
CA ALA A 230 -5.09 -7.26 18.33
C ALA A 230 -5.59 -8.72 18.28
N PRO A 231 -6.86 -8.99 17.90
CA PRO A 231 -7.33 -10.37 17.75
C PRO A 231 -6.63 -11.15 16.63
N TYR A 232 -6.01 -10.46 15.67
CA TYR A 232 -5.42 -11.04 14.47
C TYR A 232 -3.88 -11.11 14.52
N LEU A 233 -3.26 -10.77 15.65
CA LEU A 233 -1.80 -10.75 15.77
C LEU A 233 -1.14 -12.11 15.46
N ALA A 234 -1.84 -13.21 15.77
CA ALA A 234 -1.37 -14.58 15.52
C ALA A 234 -1.24 -14.95 14.03
N TYR A 235 -1.85 -14.18 13.12
CA TYR A 235 -1.64 -14.37 11.68
C TYR A 235 -0.27 -13.88 11.20
N THR A 236 0.42 -13.08 12.01
CA THR A 236 1.74 -12.51 11.68
C THR A 236 2.82 -12.97 12.65
N LYS A 237 2.47 -13.19 13.92
CA LYS A 237 3.40 -13.53 14.99
C LYS A 237 3.11 -14.92 15.53
N SER A 238 4.18 -15.69 15.70
CA SER A 238 4.13 -16.99 16.36
C SER A 238 3.77 -16.84 17.84
N GLU A 239 3.29 -17.93 18.44
CA GLU A 239 2.98 -17.96 19.87
C GLU A 239 4.18 -17.58 20.74
N SER A 240 5.39 -18.03 20.39
CA SER A 240 6.62 -17.70 21.11
C SER A 240 7.01 -16.23 20.98
N GLU A 241 6.83 -15.62 19.80
CA GLU A 241 7.02 -14.18 19.63
C GLU A 241 6.02 -13.38 20.48
N ILE A 242 4.73 -13.76 20.46
CA ILE A 242 3.70 -13.09 21.26
C ILE A 242 4.00 -13.23 22.75
N ALA A 243 4.42 -14.41 23.21
CA ALA A 243 4.81 -14.64 24.61
C ALA A 243 6.00 -13.75 25.01
N ALA A 244 7.02 -13.62 24.15
CA ALA A 244 8.14 -12.73 24.38
C ALA A 244 7.71 -11.26 24.44
N MET A 245 6.83 -10.82 23.54
CA MET A 245 6.30 -9.45 23.55
C MET A 245 5.51 -9.16 24.85
N ARG A 246 4.73 -10.13 25.35
CA ARG A 246 4.02 -10.01 26.63
C ARG A 246 4.98 -9.97 27.82
N ALA A 247 6.04 -10.77 27.80
CA ALA A 247 7.07 -10.75 28.84
C ALA A 247 7.76 -9.39 28.93
N VAL A 248 8.10 -8.78 27.79
CA VAL A 248 8.63 -7.41 27.74
C VAL A 248 7.62 -6.40 28.30
N LYS A 249 6.34 -6.48 27.88
CA LYS A 249 5.28 -5.62 28.42
C LYS A 249 5.18 -5.69 29.95
N ALA A 250 5.26 -6.88 30.54
CA ALA A 250 5.17 -7.05 31.99
C ALA A 250 6.36 -6.44 32.75
N ILE A 251 7.53 -6.33 32.13
CA ILE A 251 8.72 -5.68 32.73
C ILE A 251 8.52 -4.16 32.78
N PHE A 252 8.00 -3.57 31.69
CA PHE A 252 7.86 -2.11 31.56
C PHE A 252 6.56 -1.56 32.15
N ASP A 253 5.52 -2.39 32.28
CA ASP A 253 4.22 -2.01 32.80
C ASP A 253 3.59 -3.13 33.65
N PRO A 254 4.12 -3.38 34.87
CA PRO A 254 3.62 -4.43 35.74
C PRO A 254 2.18 -4.19 36.21
N ASP A 255 1.74 -2.92 36.30
CA ASP A 255 0.40 -2.54 36.74
C ASP A 255 -0.62 -2.47 35.59
N GLY A 256 -0.17 -2.66 34.33
CA GLY A 256 -1.04 -2.69 33.16
C GLY A 256 -1.69 -1.35 32.80
N VAL A 257 -1.12 -0.22 33.21
CA VAL A 257 -1.70 1.12 33.04
C VAL A 257 -1.37 1.76 31.69
N LEU A 258 -0.33 1.27 30.99
CA LEU A 258 0.15 1.85 29.74
C LEU A 258 -0.64 1.32 28.53
N ASN A 259 -1.57 2.15 28.05
CA ASN A 259 -2.42 1.92 26.88
C ASN A 259 -3.10 0.53 26.86
N PRO A 260 -3.94 0.22 27.87
CA PRO A 260 -4.54 -1.10 28.03
C PRO A 260 -5.44 -1.49 26.86
N GLY A 261 -5.47 -2.79 26.53
CA GLY A 261 -6.31 -3.34 25.45
C GLY A 261 -5.82 -3.01 24.03
N LYS A 262 -4.57 -2.55 23.88
CA LYS A 262 -3.88 -2.38 22.59
C LYS A 262 -2.82 -3.46 22.40
N VAL A 263 -2.61 -3.87 21.15
CA VAL A 263 -1.66 -4.90 20.68
C VAL A 263 -2.01 -6.31 21.16
N PHE A 264 -2.32 -6.45 22.45
CA PHE A 264 -2.79 -7.68 23.05
C PHE A 264 -4.26 -7.56 23.38
N THR A 265 -5.02 -8.61 23.07
CA THR A 265 -6.29 -8.84 23.73
C THR A 265 -6.01 -9.02 25.22
N THR A 266 -6.70 -8.24 26.05
CA THR A 266 -6.72 -8.43 27.49
C THR A 266 -7.26 -9.83 27.79
N PRO A 267 -6.71 -10.56 28.77
CA PRO A 267 -7.49 -11.59 29.44
C PRO A 267 -8.78 -11.00 30.02
#